data_AF-A0A100Y8S1-F1
#
_entry.id   AF-A0A100Y8S1-F1
#
_cell.length_a   1.000
_cell.length_b   1.000
_cell.length_c   1.000
_cell.angle_alpha   90.00
_cell.angle_beta   90.00
_cell.angle_gamma   90.00
#
_symmetry.space_group_name_H-M   'P 1'
#
loop_
_entity.id
_entity.type
_entity.pdbx_description
1 polymer ?
#
loop_
_entity_poly.entity_id
_entity_poly.type
_entity_poly.pdbx_seq_one_letter_code
_entity_poly.pdbx_strand_id
1 'polypeptide(L)'
;MLFKPTDVVARVFLNTRDAATADASLRECLGLVAELTPVSVTFEQADPAGLRRGFLVELMVVLPPAAAERPEEVLLTTVRPLIGRLGLDEALFELDDPAGRTGGVLLPEHVRDERRTACGAYWLLAGIGVDPLTGQDTDEADYEGDGDDL
;
A
#
# COMPACT_ATOMS: atom_id res chain seq x y z
N MET A 1 9.31 11.43 -16.78
CA MET A 1 9.05 11.46 -15.33
C MET A 1 7.60 11.05 -15.13
N LEU A 2 7.34 10.06 -14.29
CA LEU A 2 6.00 9.54 -14.02
C LEU A 2 5.16 10.50 -13.15
N PHE A 3 5.81 11.33 -12.35
CA PHE A 3 5.20 12.29 -11.42
C PHE A 3 6.09 13.53 -11.27
N LYS A 4 5.53 14.62 -10.76
CA LYS A 4 6.19 15.89 -10.46
C LYS A 4 6.86 15.85 -9.07
N PRO A 5 7.84 16.74 -8.79
CA PRO A 5 8.47 16.83 -7.47
C PRO A 5 7.55 17.17 -6.30
N THR A 6 6.34 17.63 -6.61
CA THR A 6 5.30 18.00 -5.63
C THR A 6 4.19 16.97 -5.52
N ASP A 7 4.10 16.01 -6.44
CA ASP A 7 3.02 15.03 -6.42
C ASP A 7 3.25 14.06 -5.24
N VAL A 8 2.16 13.56 -4.66
CA VAL A 8 2.22 12.49 -3.67
C VAL A 8 2.08 11.16 -4.40
N VAL A 9 3.13 10.34 -4.36
CA VAL A 9 3.12 9.00 -4.92
C VAL A 9 2.76 8.03 -3.82
N ALA A 10 1.71 7.23 -4.00
CA ALA A 10 1.31 6.20 -3.07
C ALA A 10 1.50 4.81 -3.69
N ARG A 11 2.10 3.87 -2.95
CA ARG A 11 2.08 2.44 -3.27
C ARG A 11 1.13 1.74 -2.32
N VAL A 12 0.16 1.04 -2.91
CA VAL A 12 -0.87 0.31 -2.17
C VAL A 12 -0.66 -1.18 -2.43
N PHE A 13 -0.54 -1.94 -1.34
CA PHE A 13 -0.39 -3.39 -1.38
C PHE A 13 -1.66 -4.08 -0.88
N LEU A 14 -2.11 -5.02 -1.70
CA LEU A 14 -3.35 -5.77 -1.51
C LEU A 14 -3.04 -7.27 -1.54
N ASN A 15 -3.84 -8.06 -0.82
CA ASN A 15 -3.74 -9.51 -0.79
C ASN A 15 -5.09 -10.14 -1.19
N THR A 16 -5.21 -10.55 -2.45
CA THR A 16 -6.38 -11.25 -3.00
C THR A 16 -6.27 -12.75 -2.72
N ARG A 17 -6.62 -13.14 -1.50
CA ARG A 17 -6.35 -14.49 -0.95
C ARG A 17 -7.05 -15.63 -1.66
N ASP A 18 -8.27 -15.37 -2.13
CA ASP A 18 -9.13 -16.38 -2.76
C ASP A 18 -8.94 -16.44 -4.29
N ALA A 19 -8.17 -15.51 -4.85
CA ALA A 19 -7.87 -15.48 -6.28
C ALA A 19 -6.88 -16.59 -6.65
N ALA A 20 -7.33 -17.52 -7.51
CA ALA A 20 -6.48 -18.60 -8.03
C ALA A 20 -5.64 -18.20 -9.26
N THR A 21 -5.90 -17.01 -9.85
CA THR A 21 -5.20 -16.51 -11.05
C THR A 21 -5.09 -14.98 -11.00
N ALA A 22 -4.13 -14.42 -11.74
CA ALA A 22 -4.00 -12.97 -11.89
C ALA A 22 -5.28 -12.33 -12.46
N ASP A 23 -5.95 -12.98 -13.42
CA ASP A 23 -7.23 -12.52 -13.96
C ASP A 23 -8.34 -12.47 -12.90
N ALA A 24 -8.39 -13.46 -12.00
CA ALA A 24 -9.35 -13.46 -10.89
C ALA A 24 -9.04 -12.33 -9.90
N SER A 25 -7.76 -12.16 -9.55
CA SER A 25 -7.28 -11.07 -8.69
C SER A 25 -7.62 -9.69 -9.27
N LEU A 26 -7.38 -9.47 -10.57
CA LEU A 26 -7.74 -8.24 -11.25
C LEU A 26 -9.26 -7.97 -11.19
N ARG A 27 -10.10 -9.00 -11.37
CA ARG A 27 -11.56 -8.83 -11.29
C ARG A 27 -12.02 -8.42 -9.89
N GLU A 28 -11.42 -8.99 -8.84
CA GLU A 28 -11.67 -8.59 -7.45
C GLU A 28 -11.29 -7.12 -7.22
N CYS A 29 -10.15 -6.69 -7.76
CA CYS A 29 -9.63 -5.33 -7.62
C CYS A 29 -10.19 -4.32 -8.64
N LEU A 30 -10.99 -4.74 -9.63
CA LEU A 30 -11.32 -3.91 -10.80
C LEU A 30 -11.99 -2.59 -10.42
N GLY A 31 -12.90 -2.62 -9.45
CA GLY A 31 -13.56 -1.41 -8.97
C GLY A 31 -12.57 -0.40 -8.39
N LEU A 32 -11.61 -0.88 -7.60
CA LEU A 32 -10.57 -0.04 -7.01
C LEU A 32 -9.59 0.48 -8.07
N VAL A 33 -9.17 -0.37 -9.01
CA VAL A 33 -8.29 0.03 -10.13
C VAL A 33 -8.95 1.09 -11.00
N ALA A 34 -10.24 0.92 -11.32
CA ALA A 34 -10.99 1.89 -12.12
C ALA A 34 -11.18 3.23 -11.37
N GLU A 35 -11.39 3.18 -10.05
CA GLU A 35 -11.55 4.35 -9.19
C GLU A 35 -10.24 5.14 -9.02
N LEU A 36 -9.15 4.45 -8.69
CA LEU A 36 -7.87 5.08 -8.37
C LEU A 36 -7.05 5.45 -9.61
N THR A 37 -7.33 4.84 -10.77
CA THR A 37 -6.59 5.05 -12.02
C THR A 37 -5.06 4.98 -11.83
N PRO A 38 -4.54 3.88 -11.26
CA PRO A 38 -3.12 3.78 -10.94
C PRO A 38 -2.26 3.87 -12.21
N VAL A 39 -1.06 4.44 -12.08
CA VAL A 39 -0.09 4.56 -13.17
C VAL A 39 0.61 3.23 -13.47
N SER A 40 0.65 2.32 -12.49
CA SER A 40 1.09 0.93 -12.65
C SER A 40 0.29 -0.01 -11.76
N VAL A 41 0.11 -1.23 -12.25
CA VAL A 41 -0.53 -2.33 -11.52
C VAL A 41 0.32 -3.58 -11.74
N THR A 42 0.72 -4.22 -10.64
CA THR A 42 1.47 -5.48 -10.67
C THR A 42 0.69 -6.54 -9.93
N PHE A 43 0.68 -7.75 -10.48
CA PHE A 43 0.10 -8.93 -9.85
C PHE A 43 1.19 -9.98 -9.70
N GLU A 44 1.37 -10.47 -8.49
CA GLU A 44 2.34 -11.50 -8.18
C GLU A 44 1.65 -12.62 -7.40
N GLN A 45 1.98 -13.86 -7.72
CA GLN A 45 1.48 -14.99 -6.94
C GLN A 45 2.21 -15.00 -5.60
N ALA A 46 1.48 -15.07 -4.49
CA ALA A 46 2.09 -15.16 -3.17
C ALA A 46 2.95 -16.44 -3.07
N ASP A 47 4.09 -16.35 -2.37
CA ASP A 47 4.93 -17.52 -2.10
C ASP A 47 4.12 -18.58 -1.32
N PRO A 48 4.04 -19.84 -1.80
CA PRO A 48 3.38 -20.92 -1.08
C PRO A 48 3.92 -21.20 0.34
N ALA A 49 5.18 -20.85 0.62
CA ALA A 49 5.83 -20.95 1.92
C ALA A 49 5.58 -19.71 2.80
N GLY A 50 5.14 -18.60 2.22
CA GLY A 50 4.86 -17.35 2.93
C GLY A 50 3.52 -17.34 3.69
N LEU A 51 3.31 -16.30 4.49
CA LEU A 51 2.08 -16.13 5.28
C LEU A 51 0.87 -15.69 4.42
N ARG A 52 1.14 -15.01 3.29
CA ARG A 52 0.12 -14.51 2.36
C ARG A 52 -0.26 -15.62 1.36
N ARG A 53 -1.42 -15.49 0.71
CA ARG A 53 -1.97 -16.53 -0.17
C ARG A 53 -2.60 -15.90 -1.40
N GLY A 54 -2.80 -16.67 -2.45
CA GLY A 54 -3.44 -16.17 -3.67
C GLY A 54 -2.51 -15.22 -4.41
N PHE A 55 -2.95 -13.98 -4.65
CA PHE A 55 -2.17 -12.97 -5.37
C PHE A 55 -1.97 -11.71 -4.55
N LEU A 56 -0.73 -11.23 -4.55
CA LEU A 56 -0.34 -9.90 -4.10
C LEU A 56 -0.55 -8.93 -5.26
N VAL A 57 -1.15 -7.79 -4.94
CA VAL A 57 -1.37 -6.72 -5.92
C VAL A 57 -0.71 -5.46 -5.42
N GLU A 58 0.06 -4.84 -6.29
CA GLU A 58 0.65 -3.53 -6.05
C GLU A 58 0.02 -2.51 -7.01
N LEU A 59 -0.49 -1.41 -6.45
CA LEU A 59 -0.98 -0.25 -7.19
C LEU A 59 -0.07 0.95 -6.92
N MET A 60 0.45 1.59 -7.97
CA MET A 60 1.08 2.90 -7.85
C MET A 60 0.07 3.98 -8.25
N VAL A 61 -0.23 4.90 -7.33
CA VAL A 61 -1.16 6.00 -7.54
C VAL A 61 -0.41 7.32 -7.39
N VAL A 62 -0.68 8.26 -8.28
CA VAL A 62 -0.12 9.62 -8.21
C VAL A 62 -1.25 10.58 -7.89
N LEU A 63 -1.13 11.24 -6.74
CA LEU A 63 -2.14 12.14 -6.20
C LEU A 63 -1.65 13.59 -6.26
N PRO A 64 -2.54 14.55 -6.60
CA PRO A 64 -2.22 15.95 -6.47
C PRO A 64 -2.02 16.29 -4.97
N PRO A 65 -1.03 17.12 -4.61
CA PRO A 65 -0.77 17.44 -3.21
C PRO A 65 -1.90 18.30 -2.63
N ALA A 66 -2.25 18.03 -1.38
CA ALA A 66 -3.08 18.90 -0.58
C ALA A 66 -2.39 20.26 -0.35
N ALA A 67 -3.18 21.31 -0.22
CA ALA A 67 -2.67 22.63 0.14
C ALA A 67 -2.36 22.67 1.65
N ALA A 68 -1.08 22.53 2.00
CA ALA A 68 -0.56 22.71 3.36
C ALA A 68 0.87 23.27 3.32
N GLU A 69 1.33 23.85 4.43
CA GLU A 69 2.64 24.50 4.51
C GLU A 69 3.76 23.51 4.85
N ARG A 70 3.44 22.47 5.64
CA ARG A 70 4.41 21.50 6.13
C ARG A 70 4.34 20.19 5.34
N PRO A 71 5.47 19.57 4.95
CA PRO A 71 5.47 18.32 4.19
C PRO A 71 4.63 17.21 4.82
N GLU A 72 4.72 17.03 6.14
CA GLU A 72 3.97 16.00 6.86
C GLU A 72 2.45 16.22 6.78
N GLU A 73 2.00 17.48 6.78
CA GLU A 73 0.60 17.83 6.63
C GLU A 73 0.13 17.63 5.19
N VAL A 74 0.97 17.98 4.21
CA VAL A 74 0.70 17.73 2.79
C VAL A 74 0.52 16.23 2.57
N LEU A 75 1.45 15.40 3.06
CA LEU A 75 1.43 13.96 2.91
C LEU A 75 0.16 13.37 3.52
N LEU A 76 -0.03 13.55 4.84
CA LEU A 76 -1.15 12.95 5.57
C LEU A 76 -2.51 13.40 5.03
N THR A 77 -2.68 14.70 4.74
CA THR A 77 -3.95 15.22 4.20
C THR A 77 -4.25 14.65 2.81
N THR A 78 -3.22 14.44 1.99
CA THR A 78 -3.39 13.87 0.64
C THR A 78 -3.78 12.40 0.70
N VAL A 79 -3.18 11.60 1.60
CA VAL A 79 -3.42 10.15 1.65
C VAL A 79 -4.57 9.73 2.55
N ARG A 80 -5.01 10.57 3.49
CA ARG A 80 -6.12 10.27 4.41
C ARG A 80 -7.38 9.73 3.71
N PRO A 81 -7.88 10.33 2.61
CA PRO A 81 -9.03 9.78 1.89
C PRO A 81 -8.77 8.38 1.33
N LEU A 82 -7.54 8.11 0.87
CA LEU A 82 -7.13 6.82 0.34
C LEU A 82 -7.05 5.77 1.45
N ILE A 83 -6.44 6.09 2.59
CA ILE A 83 -6.40 5.23 3.79
C ILE A 83 -7.83 4.81 4.19
N GLY A 84 -8.73 5.79 4.32
CA GLY A 84 -10.13 5.52 4.67
C GLY A 84 -10.86 4.68 3.62
N ARG A 85 -10.60 4.92 2.33
CA ARG A 85 -11.17 4.14 1.22
C ARG A 85 -10.69 2.68 1.21
N LEU A 86 -9.44 2.44 1.60
CA LEU A 86 -8.85 1.12 1.71
C LEU A 86 -9.28 0.38 2.98
N GLY A 87 -9.88 1.08 3.95
CA GLY A 87 -10.25 0.51 5.25
C GLY A 87 -9.07 0.35 6.21
N LEU A 88 -7.96 1.05 5.94
CA LEU A 88 -6.79 1.09 6.82
C LEU A 88 -7.05 2.07 7.97
N ASP A 89 -6.34 1.89 9.10
CA ASP A 89 -6.46 2.77 10.26
C ASP A 89 -5.51 3.96 10.15
N GLU A 90 -6.05 5.16 9.97
CA GLU A 90 -5.27 6.40 9.91
C GLU A 90 -4.44 6.63 11.19
N ALA A 91 -4.89 6.14 12.35
CA ALA A 91 -4.15 6.29 13.61
C ALA A 91 -2.83 5.50 13.62
N LEU A 92 -2.66 4.56 12.69
CA LEU A 92 -1.44 3.78 12.48
C LEU A 92 -0.55 4.35 11.37
N PHE A 93 -0.87 5.54 10.86
CA PHE A 93 0.00 6.20 9.89
C PHE A 93 1.25 6.76 10.59
N GLU A 94 2.42 6.32 10.12
CA GLU A 94 3.72 6.72 10.64
C GLU A 94 4.53 7.46 9.55
N LEU A 95 5.37 8.39 9.98
CA LEU A 95 6.32 9.07 9.09
C LEU A 95 7.64 8.31 9.12
N ASP A 96 8.18 8.01 7.94
CA ASP A 96 9.40 7.22 7.80
C ASP A 96 10.67 8.08 7.85
N ASP A 97 10.53 9.40 7.68
CA ASP A 97 11.67 10.31 7.63
C ASP A 97 11.46 11.61 8.44
N PRO A 98 12.53 12.21 8.98
CA PRO A 98 12.43 13.45 9.77
C PRO A 98 11.97 14.68 8.98
N ALA A 99 12.07 14.67 7.65
CA ALA A 99 11.59 15.76 6.80
C ALA A 99 10.10 15.61 6.45
N GLY A 100 9.43 14.54 6.90
CA GLY A 100 8.00 14.33 6.76
C GLY A 100 7.54 14.14 5.32
N ARG A 101 8.42 13.64 4.45
CA ARG A 101 8.17 13.48 3.01
C ARG A 101 7.73 12.08 2.63
N THR A 102 8.02 11.09 3.45
CA THR A 102 7.64 9.69 3.30
C THR A 102 6.99 9.17 4.57
N GLY A 103 6.08 8.23 4.41
CA GLY A 103 5.35 7.61 5.51
C GLY A 103 4.39 6.57 4.99
N GLY A 104 3.78 5.82 5.90
CA GLY A 104 2.86 4.77 5.53
C GLY A 104 2.02 4.27 6.68
N VAL A 105 1.11 3.36 6.34
CA VAL A 105 0.29 2.61 7.29
C VAL A 105 0.32 1.14 6.91
N LEU A 106 0.76 0.31 7.85
CA LEU A 106 0.79 -1.15 7.75
C LEU A 106 -0.23 -1.72 8.74
N LEU A 107 -1.07 -2.67 8.29
CA LEU A 107 -1.93 -3.41 9.20
C LEU A 107 -1.10 -4.39 10.03
N PRO A 108 -1.13 -4.29 11.37
CA PRO A 108 -0.44 -5.23 12.24
C PRO A 108 -0.98 -6.65 12.07
N GLU A 109 -0.12 -7.65 12.22
CA GLU A 109 -0.47 -9.05 12.00
C GLU A 109 -1.65 -9.54 12.86
N HIS A 110 -1.80 -8.98 14.06
CA HIS A 110 -2.87 -9.32 15.01
C HIS A 110 -4.22 -8.66 14.69
N VAL A 111 -4.27 -7.75 13.71
CA VAL A 111 -5.48 -6.99 13.30
C VAL A 111 -6.03 -7.49 11.96
N ARG A 112 -5.56 -8.65 11.47
CA ARG A 112 -5.95 -9.28 10.20
C ARG A 112 -7.41 -9.82 10.18
N ASP A 113 -8.39 -9.03 10.62
CA ASP A 113 -9.78 -9.18 10.18
C ASP A 113 -9.93 -8.51 8.80
N GLU A 114 -9.24 -9.09 7.81
CA GLU A 114 -9.01 -8.62 6.44
C GLU A 114 -10.31 -8.44 5.63
N ARG A 115 -11.44 -8.94 6.13
CA ARG A 115 -12.77 -8.72 5.53
C ARG A 115 -13.25 -7.28 5.62
N ARG A 116 -12.55 -6.41 6.36
CA ARG A 116 -12.88 -4.98 6.49
C ARG A 116 -12.17 -4.09 5.48
N THR A 117 -11.09 -4.55 4.84
CA THR A 117 -10.32 -3.73 3.91
C THR A 117 -10.66 -4.02 2.46
N ALA A 118 -10.54 -2.99 1.62
CA ALA A 118 -10.86 -3.11 0.20
C ALA A 118 -9.82 -4.02 -0.48
N CYS A 119 -10.28 -5.13 -1.05
CA CYS A 119 -9.42 -6.11 -1.75
C CYS A 119 -8.28 -6.67 -0.88
N GLY A 120 -8.46 -6.71 0.45
CA GLY A 120 -7.41 -7.16 1.36
C GLY A 120 -6.22 -6.20 1.43
N ALA A 121 -6.45 -4.89 1.29
CA ALA A 121 -5.42 -3.88 1.51
C ALA A 121 -4.77 -4.05 2.88
N TYR A 122 -3.45 -4.09 2.91
CA TYR A 122 -2.68 -4.29 4.15
C TYR A 122 -1.55 -3.30 4.34
N TRP A 123 -1.08 -2.64 3.29
CA TRP A 123 -0.03 -1.64 3.40
C TRP A 123 -0.24 -0.51 2.40
N LEU A 124 -0.05 0.72 2.87
CA LEU A 124 0.06 1.90 2.03
C LEU A 124 1.34 2.62 2.40
N LEU A 125 2.19 2.87 1.42
CA LEU A 125 3.35 3.76 1.52
C LEU A 125 3.10 4.99 0.67
N ALA A 126 3.62 6.14 1.08
CA ALA A 126 3.49 7.38 0.33
C ALA A 126 4.74 8.25 0.42
N GLY A 127 5.02 8.98 -0.66
CA GLY A 127 6.18 9.86 -0.79
C GLY A 127 5.88 11.13 -1.58
N ILE A 128 6.39 12.29 -1.14
CA ILE A 128 6.29 13.56 -1.88
C ILE A 128 7.41 13.66 -2.90
N GLY A 129 7.06 13.62 -4.19
CA GLY A 129 7.96 13.80 -5.32
C GLY A 129 8.92 12.64 -5.56
N VAL A 130 8.69 11.50 -4.90
CA VAL A 130 9.54 10.31 -4.94
C VAL A 130 8.67 9.06 -4.85
N ASP A 131 9.12 7.96 -5.45
CA ASP A 131 8.54 6.65 -5.19
C ASP A 131 8.99 6.18 -3.79
N PRO A 132 8.07 5.92 -2.86
CA PRO A 132 8.40 5.67 -1.45
C PRO A 132 9.26 4.42 -1.21
N LEU A 133 9.34 3.50 -2.18
CA LEU A 133 10.25 2.33 -2.08
C LEU A 133 11.68 2.62 -2.56
N THR A 134 11.96 3.80 -3.13
CA THR A 134 13.29 4.09 -3.66
C THR A 134 14.29 4.28 -2.52
N GLY A 135 15.12 3.26 -2.27
CA GLY A 135 16.12 3.27 -1.20
C GLY A 135 15.70 2.54 0.08
N GLN A 136 14.56 1.85 0.07
CA GLN A 136 14.23 0.82 1.05
C GLN A 136 14.71 -0.52 0.50
N ASP A 137 15.48 -1.29 1.29
CA ASP A 137 15.72 -2.69 1.00
C ASP A 137 14.36 -3.38 1.11
N THR A 138 13.75 -3.73 -0.03
CA THR A 138 12.43 -4.36 -0.10
C THR A 138 12.44 -5.83 0.33
N ASP A 139 13.38 -6.21 1.19
CA ASP A 139 13.57 -7.57 1.71
C ASP A 139 12.54 -7.95 2.80
N GLU A 140 11.48 -7.16 3.01
CA GLU A 140 10.23 -7.65 3.62
C GLU A 140 9.35 -8.40 2.59
N ALA A 141 10.00 -9.00 1.58
CA ALA A 141 9.33 -9.72 0.50
C ALA A 141 8.69 -11.02 0.97
N ASP A 142 9.13 -11.63 2.08
CA ASP A 142 8.38 -12.65 2.79
C ASP A 142 8.80 -12.63 4.25
N TYR A 143 7.90 -12.22 5.15
CA TYR A 143 8.07 -12.45 6.58
C TYR A 143 8.29 -13.96 6.76
N GLU A 144 9.54 -14.34 7.01
CA GLU A 144 9.94 -15.69 7.35
C GLU A 144 9.04 -16.14 8.50
N GLY A 145 8.19 -17.12 8.20
CA GLY A 145 7.42 -17.80 9.20
C GLY A 145 8.33 -18.75 9.97
N ASP A 146 9.13 -18.22 10.89
CA ASP A 146 9.65 -19.02 11.99
C ASP A 146 8.58 -19.08 13.08
N GLY A 147 7.62 -19.97 12.82
CA GLY A 147 6.77 -20.51 13.87
C GLY A 147 7.62 -21.30 14.85
N ASP A 148 7.46 -20.97 16.13
CA ASP A 148 7.77 -21.78 17.31
C ASP A 148 9.15 -22.46 17.36
N ASP A 149 10.10 -21.83 18.06
CA ASP A 149 10.99 -22.60 18.94
C ASP A 149 10.51 -22.45 20.39
N LEU A 150 10.00 -23.58 20.90
CA LEU A 150 9.67 -23.86 22.31
C LEU A 150 10.88 -23.80 23.23
#